data_AF-A0A9P5Z576-F1
#
_entry.id   AF-A0A9P5Z576-F1
#
_cell.length_a   1.000
_cell.length_b   1.000
_cell.length_c   1.000
_cell.angle_alpha   90.00
_cell.angle_beta   90.00
_cell.angle_gamma   90.00
#
_symmetry.space_group_name_H-M   'P 1'
#
loop_
_entity.id
_entity.type
_entity.pdbx_description
1 polymer ?
#
loop_
_entity_poly.entity_id
_entity_poly.type
_entity_poly.pdbx_seq_one_letter_code
_entity_poly.pdbx_strand_id
1 'polypeptide(L)'
;MISEATFIAPQAGGYANIPGIWNEEQITAWKKVTDAVHAQGSYIFLQLWALGRAALPRILERESGLSCSDPTTSPYVSCSSIRLSNRKPSSPTPRALSIPEIKQYVQWYAQAAENAVKHAGFDGVEIHGANGYLVDQFLQDVSNKRTDAYGGSVENRARFALEVLDAVVQRVGPRKAALRISPWSPYQDMGMADPIPTYTYLIHQILKRHPELAYLHATEARLDNPRAAPNQIVAATDEYVSEGSENDFIRELWSKKGKQLITAGGYTRETGMQIADRKGDLIAYGRLFISNPDLPYRLMKGIPVEKGDRNTYYATTAKGYVDYPFSPEFLEEKRHHRSRL
;
A
#
# COMPACT_ATOMS: atom_id res chain seq x y z
N MET A 1 -12.80 3.58 2.48
CA MET A 1 -12.00 2.36 2.65
C MET A 1 -10.91 2.29 1.59
N ILE A 2 -9.82 1.60 1.87
CA ILE A 2 -8.79 1.25 0.88
C ILE A 2 -8.71 -0.29 0.93
N SER A 3 -8.79 -0.95 -0.23
CA SER A 3 -8.79 -2.41 -0.32
C SER A 3 -7.47 -3.03 0.15
N GLU A 4 -7.45 -4.35 0.26
CA GLU A 4 -6.20 -5.09 0.25
C GLU A 4 -5.41 -4.84 -1.05
N ALA A 5 -4.08 -5.00 -0.96
CA ALA A 5 -3.18 -4.83 -2.09
C ALA A 5 -3.53 -5.84 -3.19
N THR A 6 -3.73 -5.34 -4.41
CA THR A 6 -4.29 -6.10 -5.53
C THR A 6 -3.34 -6.06 -6.72
N PHE A 7 -3.02 -7.23 -7.27
CA PHE A 7 -2.04 -7.34 -8.35
C PHE A 7 -2.56 -6.72 -9.66
N ILE A 8 -1.71 -5.92 -10.30
CA ILE A 8 -2.01 -5.24 -11.56
C ILE A 8 -1.92 -6.14 -12.80
N ALA A 9 -1.20 -7.25 -12.69
CA ALA A 9 -0.94 -8.22 -13.74
C ALA A 9 -0.44 -9.54 -13.10
N PRO A 10 -0.52 -10.69 -13.80
CA PRO A 10 0.06 -11.94 -13.31
C PRO A 10 1.55 -11.80 -12.95
N GLN A 11 2.32 -11.11 -13.78
CA GLN A 11 3.77 -10.86 -13.61
C GLN A 11 4.09 -9.94 -12.43
N ALA A 12 3.10 -9.22 -11.92
CA ALA A 12 3.25 -8.36 -10.74
C ALA A 12 3.01 -9.12 -9.43
N GLY A 13 2.51 -10.36 -9.52
CA GLY A 13 2.18 -11.22 -8.38
C GLY A 13 3.37 -11.97 -7.80
N GLY A 14 3.11 -13.19 -7.32
CA GLY A 14 4.10 -14.03 -6.65
C GLY A 14 3.80 -14.33 -5.17
N TYR A 15 2.62 -13.96 -4.68
CA TYR A 15 2.00 -14.53 -3.48
C TYR A 15 0.72 -15.24 -3.86
N ALA A 16 0.43 -16.37 -3.21
CA ALA A 16 -0.82 -17.09 -3.40
C ALA A 16 -1.97 -16.43 -2.66
N ASN A 17 -3.20 -16.62 -3.14
CA ASN A 17 -4.44 -16.18 -2.49
C ASN A 17 -4.58 -14.65 -2.34
N ILE A 18 -3.93 -13.89 -3.22
CA ILE A 18 -4.06 -12.44 -3.32
C ILE A 18 -4.90 -12.11 -4.56
N PRO A 19 -5.84 -11.16 -4.49
CA PRO A 19 -6.66 -10.79 -5.63
C PRO A 19 -5.87 -10.07 -6.73
N GLY A 20 -6.43 -10.11 -7.93
CA GLY A 20 -6.00 -9.36 -9.10
C GLY A 20 -7.08 -8.44 -9.62
N ILE A 21 -6.74 -7.63 -10.63
CA ILE A 21 -7.69 -6.79 -11.38
C ILE A 21 -7.34 -6.72 -12.88
N TRP A 22 -6.82 -7.82 -13.45
CA TRP A 22 -6.32 -7.83 -14.84
C TRP A 22 -7.21 -8.62 -15.82
N ASN A 23 -8.21 -9.36 -15.32
CA ASN A 23 -9.11 -10.15 -16.14
C ASN A 23 -10.59 -9.94 -15.75
N GLU A 24 -11.50 -10.34 -16.64
CA GLU A 24 -12.96 -10.15 -16.49
C GLU A 24 -13.54 -10.84 -15.25
N GLU A 25 -13.05 -12.03 -14.91
CA GLU A 25 -13.53 -12.78 -13.73
C GLU A 25 -13.24 -12.00 -12.44
N GLN A 26 -12.02 -11.47 -12.32
CA GLN A 26 -11.60 -10.64 -11.19
C GLN A 26 -12.37 -9.32 -11.15
N ILE A 27 -12.54 -8.64 -12.28
CA ILE A 27 -13.30 -7.39 -12.38
C ILE A 27 -14.75 -7.62 -11.93
N THR A 28 -15.37 -8.68 -12.41
CA THR A 28 -16.75 -9.06 -12.05
C THR A 28 -16.86 -9.39 -10.56
N ALA A 29 -15.87 -10.08 -9.98
CA ALA A 29 -15.85 -10.37 -8.55
C ALA A 29 -15.71 -9.09 -7.72
N TRP A 30 -14.80 -8.18 -8.09
CA TRP A 30 -14.63 -6.90 -7.43
C TRP A 30 -15.86 -6.01 -7.50
N LYS A 31 -16.57 -6.02 -8.63
CA LYS A 31 -17.83 -5.27 -8.77
C LYS A 31 -18.86 -5.63 -7.71
N LYS A 32 -18.94 -6.91 -7.32
CA LYS A 32 -19.83 -7.33 -6.22
C LYS A 32 -19.43 -6.70 -4.88
N VAL A 33 -18.12 -6.55 -4.65
CA VAL A 33 -17.58 -5.92 -3.44
C VAL A 33 -17.88 -4.43 -3.42
N THR A 34 -17.60 -3.70 -4.52
CA THR A 34 -17.89 -2.26 -4.60
C THR A 34 -19.38 -1.99 -4.49
N ASP A 35 -20.23 -2.77 -5.16
CA ASP A 35 -21.69 -2.62 -5.09
C ASP A 35 -22.18 -2.82 -3.65
N ALA A 36 -21.61 -3.78 -2.90
CA ALA A 36 -21.94 -3.99 -1.49
C ALA A 36 -21.48 -2.83 -0.59
N VAL A 37 -20.29 -2.26 -0.83
CA VAL A 37 -19.78 -1.09 -0.09
C VAL A 37 -20.64 0.14 -0.37
N HIS A 38 -20.98 0.39 -1.63
CA HIS A 38 -21.81 1.51 -2.07
C HIS A 38 -23.24 1.39 -1.55
N ALA A 39 -23.80 0.18 -1.46
CA ALA A 39 -25.10 -0.06 -0.83
C ALA A 39 -25.14 0.31 0.67
N GLN A 40 -23.98 0.41 1.34
CA GLN A 40 -23.85 0.92 2.71
C GLN A 40 -23.52 2.43 2.77
N GLY A 41 -23.57 3.15 1.64
CA GLY A 41 -23.26 4.58 1.56
C GLY A 41 -21.79 4.91 1.82
N SER A 42 -20.89 3.93 1.68
CA SER A 42 -19.44 4.08 1.90
C SER A 42 -18.68 4.16 0.57
N TYR A 43 -17.39 4.52 0.64
CA TYR A 43 -16.49 4.64 -0.52
C TYR A 43 -15.31 3.67 -0.42
N ILE A 44 -14.78 3.22 -1.55
CA ILE A 44 -13.65 2.30 -1.63
C ILE A 44 -12.67 2.64 -2.75
N PHE A 45 -11.37 2.65 -2.40
CA PHE A 45 -10.26 2.75 -3.35
C PHE A 45 -9.57 1.38 -3.48
N LEU A 46 -9.16 1.00 -4.70
CA LEU A 46 -8.37 -0.22 -4.93
C LEU A 46 -6.87 0.09 -4.80
N GLN A 47 -6.14 -0.66 -3.97
CA GLN A 47 -4.69 -0.51 -3.85
C GLN A 47 -3.96 -1.34 -4.92
N LEU A 48 -3.28 -0.67 -5.85
CA LEU A 48 -2.58 -1.29 -6.99
C LEU A 48 -1.17 -1.74 -6.61
N TRP A 49 -0.84 -3.00 -6.90
CA TRP A 49 0.35 -3.65 -6.35
C TRP A 49 1.18 -4.44 -7.36
N ALA A 50 2.50 -4.34 -7.21
CA ALA A 50 3.49 -5.20 -7.85
C ALA A 50 4.60 -5.54 -6.84
N LEU A 51 4.90 -6.83 -6.69
CA LEU A 51 5.78 -7.31 -5.62
C LEU A 51 7.25 -6.96 -5.84
N GLY A 52 7.75 -7.08 -7.08
CA GLY A 52 9.18 -7.04 -7.34
C GLY A 52 9.94 -8.12 -6.55
N ARG A 53 11.05 -7.77 -5.90
CA ARG A 53 11.87 -8.73 -5.11
C ARG A 53 11.18 -9.35 -3.88
N ALA A 54 9.97 -8.91 -3.54
CA ALA A 54 9.17 -9.52 -2.49
C ALA A 54 8.50 -10.83 -2.93
N ALA A 55 8.32 -11.04 -4.24
CA ALA A 55 7.66 -12.22 -4.77
C ALA A 55 8.33 -13.52 -4.30
N LEU A 56 7.53 -14.58 -4.17
CA LEU A 56 8.04 -15.93 -3.90
C LEU A 56 8.35 -16.61 -5.24
N PRO A 57 9.63 -16.90 -5.56
CA PRO A 57 9.99 -17.52 -6.84
C PRO A 57 9.20 -18.79 -7.14
N ARG A 58 8.99 -19.66 -6.15
CA ARG A 58 8.18 -20.89 -6.28
C ARG A 58 6.75 -20.66 -6.78
N ILE A 59 6.15 -19.53 -6.44
CA ILE A 59 4.78 -19.19 -6.86
C ILE A 59 4.79 -18.68 -8.29
N LEU A 60 5.76 -17.82 -8.63
CA LEU A 60 5.96 -17.35 -9.99
C LEU A 60 6.26 -18.51 -10.95
N GLU A 61 7.12 -19.46 -10.57
CA GLU A 61 7.42 -20.65 -11.39
C GLU A 61 6.17 -21.48 -11.65
N ARG A 62 5.38 -21.73 -10.61
CA ARG A 62 4.12 -22.49 -10.72
C ARG A 62 3.10 -21.79 -11.62
N GLU A 63 3.00 -20.47 -11.55
CA GLU A 63 1.97 -19.70 -12.26
C GLU A 63 2.37 -19.34 -13.71
N SER A 64 3.67 -19.14 -13.96
CA SER A 64 4.18 -18.79 -15.29
C SER A 64 4.71 -19.97 -16.10
N GLY A 65 5.08 -21.08 -15.44
CA GLY A 65 5.80 -22.19 -16.06
C GLY A 65 7.28 -21.87 -16.38
N LEU A 66 7.78 -20.69 -16.00
CA LEU A 66 9.15 -20.25 -16.28
C LEU A 66 10.05 -20.40 -15.05
N SER A 67 11.28 -20.88 -15.26
CA SER A 67 12.29 -20.98 -14.20
C SER A 67 12.67 -19.61 -13.67
N CYS A 68 12.64 -19.42 -12.34
CA CYS A 68 13.14 -18.19 -11.72
C CYS A 68 14.67 -18.13 -11.66
N SER A 69 15.35 -19.22 -12.00
CA SER A 69 16.82 -19.28 -12.06
C SER A 69 17.39 -18.90 -13.42
N ASP A 70 16.54 -18.71 -14.44
CA ASP A 70 16.98 -18.30 -15.78
C ASP A 70 17.38 -16.80 -15.81
N PRO A 71 18.61 -16.44 -16.17
CA PRO A 71 19.06 -15.04 -16.13
C PRO A 71 18.41 -14.16 -17.22
N THR A 72 17.74 -14.75 -18.20
CA THR A 72 17.14 -14.06 -19.35
C THR A 72 15.62 -14.01 -19.26
N THR A 73 14.99 -15.14 -18.97
CA THR A 73 13.52 -15.27 -18.99
C THR A 73 12.88 -15.34 -17.62
N SER A 74 13.66 -15.23 -16.53
CA SER A 74 13.09 -15.34 -15.18
C SER A 74 11.95 -14.34 -14.97
N PRO A 75 10.79 -14.81 -14.47
CA PRO A 75 9.66 -13.97 -14.11
C PRO A 75 9.88 -13.25 -12.77
N TYR A 76 10.92 -13.63 -12.01
CA TYR A 76 11.26 -12.99 -10.75
C TYR A 76 12.12 -11.76 -11.00
N VAL A 77 11.50 -10.59 -10.88
CA VAL A 77 12.08 -9.31 -11.31
C VAL A 77 12.07 -8.25 -10.22
N SER A 78 12.89 -7.22 -10.38
CA SER A 78 13.00 -6.07 -9.46
C SER A 78 13.63 -4.88 -10.20
N CYS A 79 13.78 -3.73 -9.54
CA CYS A 79 14.55 -2.60 -10.08
C CYS A 79 16.04 -2.95 -10.27
N SER A 80 16.59 -3.87 -9.48
CA SER A 80 18.00 -4.30 -9.49
C SER A 80 18.12 -5.74 -8.98
N SER A 81 19.24 -6.39 -9.30
CA SER A 81 19.51 -7.79 -8.93
C SER A 81 19.92 -7.97 -7.46
N ILE A 82 19.12 -7.43 -6.54
CA ILE A 82 19.34 -7.52 -5.09
C ILE A 82 18.23 -8.37 -4.48
N ARG A 83 18.63 -9.48 -3.86
CA ARG A 83 17.75 -10.38 -3.12
C ARG A 83 17.51 -9.85 -1.70
N LEU A 84 16.33 -10.13 -1.15
CA LEU A 84 16.04 -9.88 0.26
C LEU A 84 16.92 -10.74 1.19
N SER A 85 17.36 -10.15 2.30
CA SER A 85 18.25 -10.72 3.32
C SER A 85 17.63 -11.93 4.02
N ASN A 86 16.31 -11.95 4.16
CA ASN A 86 15.54 -13.06 4.73
C ASN A 86 15.42 -14.28 3.81
N ARG A 87 15.97 -14.23 2.59
CA ARG A 87 15.98 -15.36 1.66
C ARG A 87 17.23 -16.20 1.86
N LYS A 88 17.09 -17.53 1.73
CA LYS A 88 18.22 -18.45 1.77
C LYS A 88 19.24 -18.10 0.69
N PRO A 89 20.56 -18.30 0.92
CA PRO A 89 21.60 -18.09 -0.10
C PRO A 89 21.39 -18.80 -1.43
N SER A 90 20.69 -19.95 -1.42
CA SER A 90 20.33 -20.73 -2.61
C SER A 90 19.06 -20.26 -3.32
N SER A 91 18.33 -19.29 -2.78
CA SER A 91 17.10 -18.79 -3.44
C SER A 91 17.49 -17.99 -4.68
N PRO A 92 16.69 -18.05 -5.77
CA PRO A 92 16.91 -17.23 -6.95
C PRO A 92 17.09 -15.75 -6.63
N THR A 93 17.91 -15.06 -7.43
CA THR A 93 18.09 -13.61 -7.37
C THR A 93 17.14 -12.97 -8.40
N PRO A 94 16.44 -11.86 -8.07
CA PRO A 94 15.57 -11.22 -9.04
C PRO A 94 16.41 -10.67 -10.20
N ARG A 95 15.89 -10.74 -11.41
CA ARG A 95 16.47 -10.08 -12.58
C ARG A 95 16.11 -8.59 -12.55
N ALA A 96 17.07 -7.73 -12.86
CA ALA A 96 16.78 -6.31 -13.06
C ALA A 96 15.89 -6.13 -14.29
N LEU A 97 14.78 -5.40 -14.14
CA LEU A 97 13.91 -5.05 -15.27
C LEU A 97 14.70 -4.26 -16.33
N SER A 98 14.48 -4.59 -17.60
CA SER A 98 14.89 -3.76 -18.72
C SER A 98 13.99 -2.52 -18.83
N ILE A 99 14.45 -1.48 -19.52
CA ILE A 99 13.63 -0.26 -19.74
C ILE A 99 12.28 -0.58 -20.41
N PRO A 100 12.20 -1.41 -21.48
CA PRO A 100 10.92 -1.79 -22.06
C PRO A 100 9.99 -2.49 -21.06
N GLU A 101 10.50 -3.36 -20.19
CA GLU A 101 9.70 -3.99 -19.16
C GLU A 101 9.22 -2.98 -18.11
N ILE A 102 10.06 -2.02 -17.71
CA ILE A 102 9.63 -0.92 -16.82
C ILE A 102 8.44 -0.18 -17.43
N LYS A 103 8.49 0.14 -18.72
CA LYS A 103 7.36 0.76 -19.44
C LYS A 103 6.14 -0.14 -19.48
N GLN A 104 6.31 -1.45 -19.62
CA GLN A 104 5.21 -2.41 -19.57
C GLN A 104 4.51 -2.43 -18.20
N TYR A 105 5.27 -2.37 -17.09
CA TYR A 105 4.68 -2.25 -15.75
C TYR A 105 3.89 -0.96 -15.59
N VAL A 106 4.37 0.18 -16.12
CA VAL A 106 3.61 1.44 -16.13
C VAL A 106 2.26 1.25 -16.84
N GLN A 107 2.23 0.56 -17.99
CA GLN A 107 0.98 0.28 -18.70
C GLN A 107 0.07 -0.68 -17.93
N TRP A 108 0.60 -1.68 -17.23
CA TRP A 108 -0.21 -2.54 -16.38
C TRP A 108 -0.82 -1.80 -15.19
N TYR A 109 -0.10 -0.87 -14.55
CA TYR A 109 -0.69 0.01 -13.53
C TYR A 109 -1.84 0.84 -14.10
N ALA A 110 -1.65 1.42 -15.28
CA ALA A 110 -2.65 2.24 -15.95
C ALA A 110 -3.90 1.41 -16.32
N GLN A 111 -3.72 0.21 -16.87
CA GLN A 111 -4.83 -0.68 -17.20
C GLN A 111 -5.56 -1.19 -15.95
N ALA A 112 -4.82 -1.56 -14.90
CA ALA A 112 -5.41 -1.98 -13.63
C ALA A 112 -6.24 -0.86 -12.99
N ALA A 113 -5.78 0.39 -13.08
CA ALA A 113 -6.54 1.55 -12.63
C ALA A 113 -7.84 1.74 -13.42
N GLU A 114 -7.76 1.61 -14.74
CA GLU A 114 -8.94 1.67 -15.62
C GLU A 114 -9.94 0.56 -15.27
N ASN A 115 -9.47 -0.68 -15.14
CA ASN A 115 -10.28 -1.83 -14.74
C ASN A 115 -10.98 -1.59 -13.40
N ALA A 116 -10.25 -1.09 -12.40
CA ALA A 116 -10.81 -0.78 -11.09
C ALA A 116 -11.92 0.27 -11.16
N VAL A 117 -11.63 1.44 -11.75
CA VAL A 117 -12.54 2.59 -11.67
C VAL A 117 -13.68 2.50 -12.69
N LYS A 118 -13.40 2.10 -13.92
CA LYS A 118 -14.39 2.14 -15.02
C LYS A 118 -15.23 0.87 -15.11
N HIS A 119 -14.70 -0.29 -14.65
CA HIS A 119 -15.33 -1.59 -14.86
C HIS A 119 -15.74 -2.28 -13.55
N ALA A 120 -14.91 -2.17 -12.50
CA ALA A 120 -15.23 -2.73 -11.19
C ALA A 120 -15.94 -1.75 -10.25
N GLY A 121 -16.07 -0.47 -10.58
CA GLY A 121 -16.86 0.48 -9.79
C GLY A 121 -16.16 1.06 -8.55
N PHE A 122 -14.82 1.03 -8.49
CA PHE A 122 -14.09 1.71 -7.42
C PHE A 122 -14.17 3.24 -7.55
N ASP A 123 -14.16 3.94 -6.42
CA ASP A 123 -14.18 5.41 -6.36
C ASP A 123 -12.85 6.02 -6.81
N GLY A 124 -11.77 5.24 -6.67
CA GLY A 124 -10.43 5.57 -7.14
C GLY A 124 -9.44 4.44 -6.88
N VAL A 125 -8.16 4.74 -7.08
CA VAL A 125 -7.05 3.81 -6.85
C VAL A 125 -5.94 4.45 -6.05
N GLU A 126 -5.27 3.64 -5.24
CA GLU A 126 -4.06 4.00 -4.52
C GLU A 126 -2.88 3.19 -5.08
N ILE A 127 -1.86 3.86 -5.61
CA ILE A 127 -0.62 3.21 -6.04
C ILE A 127 0.17 2.82 -4.80
N HIS A 128 0.52 1.54 -4.68
CA HIS A 128 1.35 1.06 -3.57
C HIS A 128 2.84 1.38 -3.81
N GLY A 129 3.27 2.57 -3.39
CA GLY A 129 4.66 3.06 -3.42
C GLY A 129 5.41 2.94 -2.09
N ALA A 130 5.12 1.89 -1.32
CA ALA A 130 5.55 1.75 0.07
C ALA A 130 5.95 0.30 0.39
N ASN A 131 6.44 0.09 1.61
CA ASN A 131 6.71 -1.21 2.24
C ASN A 131 7.66 -2.11 1.42
N GLY A 132 8.57 -1.53 0.64
CA GLY A 132 9.59 -2.27 -0.11
C GLY A 132 9.07 -3.09 -1.28
N TYR A 133 7.90 -2.76 -1.84
CA TYR A 133 7.39 -3.32 -3.09
C TYR A 133 7.89 -2.55 -4.32
N LEU A 134 7.53 -2.95 -5.53
CA LEU A 134 8.26 -2.57 -6.75
C LEU A 134 8.47 -1.05 -6.90
N VAL A 135 7.44 -0.22 -6.68
CA VAL A 135 7.58 1.24 -6.77
C VAL A 135 8.54 1.79 -5.71
N ASP A 136 8.47 1.30 -4.48
CA ASP A 136 9.38 1.67 -3.38
C ASP A 136 10.81 1.17 -3.63
N GLN A 137 10.96 -0.01 -4.24
CA GLN A 137 12.24 -0.55 -4.65
C GLN A 137 12.95 0.37 -5.66
N PHE A 138 12.22 1.04 -6.56
CA PHE A 138 12.82 2.05 -7.43
C PHE A 138 13.21 3.32 -6.67
N LEU A 139 12.41 3.76 -5.70
CA LEU A 139 12.63 5.00 -4.95
C LEU A 139 13.91 4.97 -4.11
N GLN A 140 14.18 3.85 -3.43
CA GLN A 140 15.22 3.79 -2.41
C GLN A 140 16.56 3.26 -2.93
N ASP A 141 17.65 3.98 -2.64
CA ASP A 141 19.00 3.63 -3.06
C ASP A 141 19.56 2.36 -2.42
N VAL A 142 18.97 1.88 -1.32
CA VAL A 142 19.31 0.59 -0.70
C VAL A 142 18.93 -0.61 -1.58
N SER A 143 17.99 -0.42 -2.50
CA SER A 143 17.54 -1.48 -3.41
C SER A 143 17.70 -1.14 -4.88
N ASN A 144 17.74 0.14 -5.27
CA ASN A 144 18.00 0.58 -6.62
C ASN A 144 19.48 0.92 -6.84
N LYS A 145 20.20 0.02 -7.51
CA LYS A 145 21.61 0.18 -7.93
C LYS A 145 21.76 0.34 -9.44
N ARG A 146 20.69 0.75 -10.13
CA ARG A 146 20.75 1.00 -11.57
C ARG A 146 21.63 2.19 -11.88
N THR A 147 22.25 2.15 -13.05
CA THR A 147 23.10 3.23 -13.62
C THR A 147 22.47 3.88 -14.85
N ASP A 148 21.27 3.44 -15.25
CA ASP A 148 20.50 4.02 -16.35
C ASP A 148 19.57 5.14 -15.87
N ALA A 149 18.66 5.57 -16.74
CA ALA A 149 17.70 6.64 -16.47
C ALA A 149 16.76 6.38 -15.26
N TYR A 150 16.76 5.18 -14.68
CA TYR A 150 15.93 4.81 -13.54
C TYR A 150 16.70 4.62 -12.22
N GLY A 151 18.00 4.94 -12.17
CA GLY A 151 18.77 4.96 -10.92
C GLY A 151 19.93 5.95 -10.90
N GLY A 152 20.79 5.85 -9.89
CA GLY A 152 21.97 6.70 -9.70
C GLY A 152 21.70 8.06 -9.05
N SER A 153 20.56 8.72 -9.34
CA SER A 153 20.18 10.00 -8.73
C SER A 153 18.78 9.97 -8.12
N VAL A 154 18.45 10.96 -7.28
CA VAL A 154 17.11 11.12 -6.70
C VAL A 154 16.03 11.19 -7.79
N GLU A 155 16.29 11.99 -8.83
CA GLU A 155 15.38 12.21 -9.95
C GLU A 155 15.12 10.91 -10.73
N ASN A 156 16.17 10.15 -11.00
CA ASN A 156 16.08 8.91 -11.73
C ASN A 156 15.38 7.81 -10.93
N ARG A 157 15.66 7.71 -9.61
CA ARG A 157 14.96 6.76 -8.72
C ARG A 157 13.46 7.07 -8.61
N ALA A 158 13.09 8.35 -8.56
CA ALA A 158 11.70 8.77 -8.53
C ALA A 158 10.97 8.62 -9.88
N ARG A 159 11.70 8.43 -10.99
CA ARG A 159 11.13 8.40 -12.34
C ARG A 159 10.04 7.34 -12.50
N PHE A 160 10.28 6.12 -12.03
CA PHE A 160 9.29 5.05 -12.18
C PHE A 160 7.98 5.36 -11.44
N ALA A 161 8.07 5.83 -10.18
CA ALA A 161 6.90 6.21 -9.40
C ALA A 161 6.08 7.33 -10.09
N LEU A 162 6.77 8.34 -10.64
CA LEU A 162 6.14 9.44 -11.35
C LEU A 162 5.51 9.00 -12.68
N GLU A 163 6.16 8.13 -13.44
CA GLU A 163 5.59 7.58 -14.69
C GLU A 163 4.35 6.71 -14.42
N VAL A 164 4.37 5.89 -13.36
CA VAL A 164 3.20 5.13 -12.91
C VAL A 164 2.06 6.09 -12.54
N LEU A 165 2.35 7.12 -11.75
CA LEU A 165 1.35 8.10 -11.34
C LEU A 165 0.76 8.85 -12.52
N ASP A 166 1.59 9.34 -13.45
CA ASP A 166 1.16 10.02 -14.67
C ASP A 166 0.20 9.14 -15.48
N ALA A 167 0.55 7.87 -15.69
CA ALA A 167 -0.24 6.95 -16.50
C ALA A 167 -1.57 6.59 -15.83
N VAL A 168 -1.58 6.40 -14.50
CA VAL A 168 -2.81 6.18 -13.73
C VAL A 168 -3.70 7.43 -13.79
N VAL A 169 -3.15 8.62 -13.54
CA VAL A 169 -3.90 9.89 -13.62
C VAL A 169 -4.49 10.10 -15.01
N GLN A 170 -3.74 9.80 -16.08
CA GLN A 170 -4.23 9.89 -17.45
C GLN A 170 -5.45 8.97 -17.69
N ARG A 171 -5.51 7.80 -17.05
CA ARG A 171 -6.59 6.82 -17.25
C ARG A 171 -7.85 7.11 -16.45
N VAL A 172 -7.71 7.59 -15.20
CA VAL A 172 -8.85 7.71 -14.26
C VAL A 172 -9.09 9.13 -13.73
N GLY A 173 -8.20 10.07 -14.04
CA GLY A 173 -8.23 11.44 -13.55
C GLY A 173 -7.54 11.62 -12.18
N PRO A 174 -7.03 12.82 -11.88
CA PRO A 174 -6.18 13.06 -10.70
C PRO A 174 -6.92 12.86 -9.37
N ARG A 175 -8.21 13.23 -9.32
CA ARG A 175 -9.04 13.08 -8.11
C ARG A 175 -9.44 11.63 -7.79
N LYS A 176 -9.11 10.68 -8.67
CA LYS A 176 -9.33 9.23 -8.47
C LYS A 176 -8.02 8.46 -8.35
N ALA A 177 -6.89 9.16 -8.29
CA ALA A 177 -5.58 8.58 -8.12
C ALA A 177 -4.96 9.06 -6.80
N ALA A 178 -4.26 8.16 -6.13
CA ALA A 178 -3.53 8.44 -4.91
C ALA A 178 -2.21 7.65 -4.87
N LEU A 179 -1.31 8.03 -3.98
CA LEU A 179 -0.03 7.34 -3.77
C LEU A 179 0.18 7.07 -2.29
N ARG A 180 0.60 5.85 -1.97
CA ARG A 180 1.07 5.48 -0.62
C ARG A 180 2.59 5.40 -0.56
N ILE A 181 3.21 5.94 0.48
CA ILE A 181 4.65 5.96 0.73
C ILE A 181 4.99 5.56 2.18
N SER A 182 6.23 5.12 2.41
CA SER A 182 6.74 4.76 3.75
C SER A 182 8.21 5.13 3.91
N PRO A 183 8.55 6.43 4.02
CA PRO A 183 9.94 6.91 3.94
C PRO A 183 10.90 6.28 4.94
N TRP A 184 10.39 5.98 6.14
CA TRP A 184 11.16 5.53 7.29
C TRP A 184 11.09 4.02 7.52
N SER A 185 10.33 3.28 6.70
CA SER A 185 10.12 1.85 6.92
C SER A 185 11.34 1.04 6.48
N PRO A 186 11.92 0.21 7.36
CA PRO A 186 12.99 -0.72 6.99
C PRO A 186 12.47 -2.07 6.47
N TYR A 187 11.15 -2.25 6.41
CA TYR A 187 10.53 -3.51 6.00
C TYR A 187 10.98 -3.93 4.60
N GLN A 188 11.29 -5.22 4.41
CA GLN A 188 11.83 -5.80 3.17
C GLN A 188 13.16 -5.16 2.72
N ASP A 189 14.07 -4.97 3.68
CA ASP A 189 15.40 -4.36 3.50
C ASP A 189 15.34 -2.99 2.80
N MET A 190 14.32 -2.21 3.16
CA MET A 190 14.26 -0.78 2.88
C MET A 190 14.98 0.00 3.99
N GLY A 191 14.85 1.32 3.99
CA GLY A 191 15.41 2.19 5.01
C GLY A 191 16.66 2.90 4.50
N MET A 192 16.43 3.97 3.73
CA MET A 192 17.50 4.89 3.34
C MET A 192 18.15 5.53 4.58
N ALA A 193 19.45 5.81 4.50
CA ALA A 193 20.13 6.54 5.58
C ALA A 193 19.54 7.94 5.79
N ASP A 194 19.19 8.61 4.69
CA ASP A 194 18.42 9.86 4.68
C ASP A 194 17.35 9.80 3.58
N PRO A 195 16.07 9.53 3.92
CA PRO A 195 15.00 9.48 2.94
C PRO A 195 14.51 10.87 2.51
N ILE A 196 14.74 11.92 3.30
CA ILE A 196 14.09 13.24 3.12
C ILE A 196 14.32 13.81 1.72
N PRO A 197 15.54 13.82 1.13
CA PRO A 197 15.75 14.36 -0.20
C PRO A 197 14.94 13.63 -1.29
N THR A 198 14.85 12.29 -1.21
CA THR A 198 14.15 11.48 -2.21
C THR A 198 12.65 11.75 -2.18
N TYR A 199 12.05 11.72 -0.98
CA TYR A 199 10.61 11.91 -0.84
C TYR A 199 10.21 13.39 -0.99
N THR A 200 11.07 14.34 -0.62
CA THR A 200 10.85 15.78 -0.91
C THR A 200 10.79 16.03 -2.41
N TYR A 201 11.74 15.48 -3.18
CA TYR A 201 11.72 15.58 -4.64
C TYR A 201 10.44 14.96 -5.22
N LEU A 202 10.09 13.74 -4.79
CA LEU A 202 8.88 13.06 -5.25
C LEU A 202 7.63 13.91 -4.99
N ILE A 203 7.45 14.42 -3.77
CA ILE A 203 6.29 15.24 -3.38
C ILE A 203 6.23 16.54 -4.19
N HIS A 204 7.36 17.24 -4.39
CA HIS A 204 7.39 18.43 -5.24
C HIS A 204 6.98 18.13 -6.68
N GLN A 205 7.45 17.01 -7.26
CA GLN A 205 7.04 16.63 -8.61
C GLN A 205 5.55 16.28 -8.67
N ILE A 206 4.99 15.60 -7.67
CA ILE A 206 3.55 15.31 -7.59
C ILE A 206 2.76 16.62 -7.54
N LEU A 207 3.12 17.55 -6.66
CA LEU A 207 2.44 18.85 -6.55
C LEU A 207 2.48 19.65 -7.85
N LYS A 208 3.59 19.56 -8.59
CA LYS A 208 3.76 20.25 -9.88
C LYS A 208 2.93 19.62 -11.00
N ARG A 209 2.88 18.28 -11.07
CA ARG A 209 2.28 17.54 -12.19
C ARG A 209 0.79 17.28 -11.98
N HIS A 210 0.41 16.94 -10.74
CA HIS A 210 -0.91 16.47 -10.34
C HIS A 210 -1.40 17.21 -9.10
N PRO A 211 -1.59 18.55 -9.15
CA PRO A 211 -2.04 19.31 -7.99
C PRO A 211 -3.40 18.84 -7.47
N GLU A 212 -4.22 18.19 -8.28
CA GLU A 212 -5.54 17.67 -7.89
C GLU A 212 -5.53 16.18 -7.48
N LEU A 213 -4.34 15.62 -7.20
CA LEU A 213 -4.24 14.24 -6.71
C LEU A 213 -5.12 14.06 -5.47
N ALA A 214 -5.85 12.94 -5.40
CA ALA A 214 -6.87 12.72 -4.36
C ALA A 214 -6.28 12.84 -2.94
N TYR A 215 -5.18 12.14 -2.69
CA TYR A 215 -4.44 12.21 -1.43
C TYR A 215 -3.04 11.61 -1.56
N LEU A 216 -2.19 11.92 -0.58
CA LEU A 216 -0.99 11.15 -0.26
C LEU A 216 -1.28 10.33 1.00
N HIS A 217 -0.78 9.10 1.06
CA HIS A 217 -0.90 8.24 2.24
C HIS A 217 0.51 7.89 2.74
N ALA A 218 0.87 8.35 3.94
CA ALA A 218 2.17 8.09 4.55
C ALA A 218 2.06 7.11 5.72
N THR A 219 2.98 6.15 5.79
CA THR A 219 3.15 5.31 6.98
C THR A 219 4.14 5.97 7.94
N GLU A 220 3.78 6.09 9.21
CA GLU A 220 4.66 6.63 10.26
C GLU A 220 5.79 5.65 10.61
N ALA A 221 6.89 6.21 11.14
CA ALA A 221 8.00 5.42 11.67
C ALA A 221 7.55 4.57 12.88
N ARG A 222 8.17 3.40 13.06
CA ARG A 222 7.95 2.54 14.24
C ARG A 222 9.07 2.73 15.27
N LEU A 223 8.75 2.75 16.57
CA LEU A 223 9.75 2.92 17.65
C LEU A 223 10.74 1.77 17.74
N ASP A 224 10.35 0.57 17.31
CA ASP A 224 11.08 -0.68 17.52
C ASP A 224 12.05 -1.03 16.38
N ASN A 225 12.41 -0.08 15.50
CA ASN A 225 13.51 -0.31 14.55
C ASN A 225 14.60 0.77 14.49
N PRO A 226 15.27 1.11 15.61
CA PRO A 226 16.59 1.66 15.55
C PRO A 226 17.57 0.51 15.20
N ARG A 227 17.85 0.30 13.91
CA ARG A 227 18.96 -0.58 13.46
C ARG A 227 18.96 -2.00 14.07
N ALA A 228 17.79 -2.62 14.27
CA ALA A 228 17.76 -4.00 14.76
C ALA A 228 18.25 -4.95 13.66
N ALA A 229 19.21 -5.80 14.00
CA ALA A 229 19.88 -6.73 13.10
C ALA A 229 18.90 -7.53 12.21
N PRO A 230 19.29 -7.88 10.96
CA PRO A 230 18.40 -8.34 9.88
C PRO A 230 17.64 -9.66 10.11
N ASN A 231 17.69 -10.27 11.29
CA ASN A 231 17.15 -11.61 11.56
C ASN A 231 16.28 -11.74 12.81
N GLN A 232 15.75 -10.65 13.36
CA GLN A 232 14.69 -10.77 14.36
C GLN A 232 13.34 -10.47 13.71
N ILE A 233 12.46 -11.48 13.68
CA ILE A 233 11.02 -11.24 13.75
C ILE A 233 10.80 -10.70 15.16
N VAL A 234 11.13 -9.42 15.38
CA VAL A 234 10.75 -8.72 16.60
C VAL A 234 9.23 -8.78 16.58
N ALA A 235 8.63 -9.37 17.60
CA ALA A 235 7.19 -9.33 17.79
C ALA A 235 6.82 -7.85 17.80
N ALA A 236 6.32 -7.34 16.65
CA ALA A 236 6.04 -5.92 16.48
C ALA A 236 5.24 -5.46 17.69
N THR A 237 5.89 -4.70 18.58
CA THR A 237 5.20 -4.06 19.67
C THR A 237 4.31 -3.02 19.02
N ASP A 238 3.15 -2.76 19.59
CA ASP A 238 2.18 -1.84 18.98
C ASP A 238 2.61 -0.36 19.11
N GLU A 239 3.88 -0.10 19.46
CA GLU A 239 4.44 1.20 19.81
C GLU A 239 5.14 1.85 18.59
N TYR A 240 4.60 2.98 18.13
CA TYR A 240 5.08 3.78 16.99
C TYR A 240 5.75 5.06 17.49
N VAL A 241 6.62 5.68 16.67
CA VAL A 241 7.46 6.80 17.13
C VAL A 241 6.61 7.86 17.79
N SER A 242 7.03 8.23 19.00
CA SER A 242 6.45 9.28 19.81
C SER A 242 6.28 10.51 18.93
N GLU A 243 5.03 10.81 18.60
CA GLU A 243 4.57 12.05 17.98
C GLU A 243 4.85 12.27 16.48
N GLY A 244 4.93 11.25 15.60
CA GLY A 244 4.74 11.41 14.15
C GLY A 244 5.58 12.52 13.46
N SER A 245 6.68 12.93 14.07
CA SER A 245 7.47 14.11 13.68
C SER A 245 8.35 13.81 12.47
N GLU A 246 8.64 12.54 12.23
CA GLU A 246 9.49 12.07 11.13
C GLU A 246 8.85 12.37 9.76
N ASN A 247 7.52 12.38 9.69
CA ASN A 247 6.78 12.77 8.48
C ASN A 247 6.35 14.24 8.49
N ASP A 248 6.82 15.08 9.43
CA ASP A 248 6.45 16.50 9.42
C ASP A 248 6.92 17.22 8.16
N PHE A 249 8.06 16.83 7.56
CA PHE A 249 8.45 17.37 6.25
C PHE A 249 7.40 17.10 5.16
N ILE A 250 6.67 15.98 5.22
CA ILE A 250 5.56 15.69 4.29
C ILE A 250 4.42 16.67 4.55
N ARG A 251 4.04 16.89 5.81
CA ARG A 251 2.96 17.82 6.18
C ARG A 251 3.28 19.25 5.78
N GLU A 252 4.52 19.68 5.96
CA GLU A 252 5.03 20.98 5.54
C GLU A 252 4.92 21.17 4.02
N LEU A 253 5.26 20.15 3.25
CA LEU A 253 5.21 20.21 1.77
C LEU A 253 3.79 20.04 1.21
N TRP A 254 2.98 19.18 1.84
CA TRP A 254 1.69 18.69 1.33
C TRP A 254 0.50 19.31 2.05
N SER A 255 0.32 19.01 3.35
CA SER A 255 -0.84 19.44 4.13
C SER A 255 -0.96 20.95 4.22
N LYS A 256 0.16 21.69 4.39
CA LYS A 256 0.16 23.17 4.39
C LYS A 256 -0.30 23.80 3.06
N LYS A 257 -0.33 23.04 1.97
CA LYS A 257 -0.91 23.47 0.69
C LYS A 257 -2.41 23.12 0.56
N GLY A 258 -3.05 22.77 1.69
CA GLY A 258 -4.46 22.37 1.74
C GLY A 258 -4.72 21.01 1.10
N LYS A 259 -3.71 20.13 1.01
CA LYS A 259 -3.85 18.79 0.43
C LYS A 259 -4.13 17.75 1.50
N GLN A 260 -4.99 16.78 1.19
CA GLN A 260 -5.32 15.74 2.15
C GLN A 260 -4.16 14.76 2.30
N LEU A 261 -3.69 14.60 3.54
CA LEU A 261 -2.79 13.53 3.95
C LEU A 261 -3.59 12.46 4.69
N ILE A 262 -3.37 11.20 4.34
CA ILE A 262 -3.74 10.05 5.16
C ILE A 262 -2.46 9.59 5.87
N THR A 263 -2.52 9.44 7.19
CA THR A 263 -1.43 8.86 7.97
C THR A 263 -1.84 7.53 8.59
N ALA A 264 -0.92 6.57 8.61
CA ALA A 264 -1.11 5.24 9.20
C ALA A 264 0.09 4.84 10.06
N GLY A 265 -0.16 4.32 11.25
CA GLY A 265 0.90 3.74 12.06
C GLY A 265 0.53 3.65 13.53
N GLY A 266 -0.02 2.50 13.95
CA GLY A 266 -0.25 2.18 15.37
C GLY A 266 -1.14 3.13 16.16
N TYR A 267 -1.90 3.97 15.49
CA TYR A 267 -2.82 4.86 16.16
C TYR A 267 -3.79 4.09 17.06
N THR A 268 -3.93 4.58 18.28
CA THR A 268 -5.07 4.30 19.14
C THR A 268 -6.18 5.29 18.80
N ARG A 269 -7.27 5.23 19.55
CA ARG A 269 -8.30 6.28 19.47
C ARG A 269 -7.69 7.63 19.85
N GLU A 270 -6.99 7.69 20.97
CA GLU A 270 -6.46 8.91 21.57
C GLU A 270 -5.39 9.53 20.67
N THR A 271 -4.39 8.75 20.26
CA THR A 271 -3.31 9.29 19.41
C THR A 271 -3.80 9.64 18.01
N GLY A 272 -4.76 8.89 17.46
CA GLY A 272 -5.39 9.22 16.19
C GLY A 272 -6.18 10.52 16.25
N MET A 273 -7.03 10.70 17.27
CA MET A 273 -7.78 11.95 17.47
C MET A 273 -6.84 13.15 17.67
N GLN A 274 -5.79 13.00 18.48
CA GLN A 274 -4.81 14.06 18.69
C GLN A 274 -4.12 14.48 17.40
N ILE A 275 -3.71 13.55 16.54
CA ILE A 275 -3.09 13.88 15.25
C ILE A 275 -4.10 14.50 14.29
N ALA A 276 -5.33 13.97 14.22
CA ALA A 276 -6.38 14.56 13.40
C ALA A 276 -6.66 16.02 13.81
N ASP A 277 -6.80 16.31 15.10
CA ASP A 277 -7.08 17.64 15.62
C ASP A 277 -5.89 18.60 15.45
N ARG A 278 -4.66 18.14 15.71
CA ARG A 278 -3.47 19.00 15.67
C ARG A 278 -2.93 19.25 14.27
N LYS A 279 -3.03 18.26 13.37
CA LYS A 279 -2.37 18.27 12.06
C LYS A 279 -3.35 18.32 10.88
N GLY A 280 -4.65 18.03 11.10
CA GLY A 280 -5.66 17.99 10.05
C GLY A 280 -5.58 16.76 9.14
N ASP A 281 -4.86 15.72 9.57
CA ASP A 281 -4.68 14.49 8.80
C ASP A 281 -5.91 13.57 8.91
N LEU A 282 -6.13 12.75 7.88
CA LEU A 282 -7.00 11.58 7.98
C LEU A 282 -6.22 10.42 8.57
N ILE A 283 -6.84 9.65 9.47
CA ILE A 283 -6.18 8.54 10.16
C ILE A 283 -6.63 7.21 9.56
N ALA A 284 -5.67 6.41 9.08
CA ALA A 284 -5.91 5.06 8.60
C ALA A 284 -5.59 4.02 9.68
N TYR A 285 -6.59 3.18 9.98
CA TYR A 285 -6.50 2.06 10.91
C TYR A 285 -6.48 0.74 10.14
N GLY A 286 -5.41 -0.05 10.30
CA GLY A 286 -5.30 -1.39 9.72
C GLY A 286 -5.80 -2.47 10.68
N ARG A 287 -4.92 -2.88 11.61
CA ARG A 287 -5.17 -4.00 12.55
C ARG A 287 -6.46 -3.85 13.36
N LEU A 288 -6.76 -2.64 13.84
CA LEU A 288 -7.99 -2.39 14.59
C LEU A 288 -9.24 -2.57 13.73
N PHE A 289 -9.18 -2.29 12.43
CA PHE A 289 -10.33 -2.44 11.53
C PHE A 289 -10.61 -3.92 11.22
N ILE A 290 -9.59 -4.78 11.25
CA ILE A 290 -9.77 -6.24 11.06
C ILE A 290 -10.72 -6.81 12.12
N SER A 291 -10.49 -6.48 13.40
CA SER A 291 -11.25 -7.04 14.52
C SER A 291 -12.47 -6.23 14.95
N ASN A 292 -12.69 -5.05 14.36
CA ASN A 292 -13.78 -4.14 14.74
C ASN A 292 -14.48 -3.64 13.47
N PRO A 293 -15.50 -4.35 12.95
CA PRO A 293 -16.19 -3.95 11.71
C PRO A 293 -16.95 -2.62 11.82
N ASP A 294 -17.22 -2.17 13.04
CA ASP A 294 -17.79 -0.86 13.39
C ASP A 294 -16.78 0.10 14.02
N LEU A 295 -15.49 -0.05 13.71
CA LEU A 295 -14.42 0.76 14.31
C LEU A 295 -14.74 2.27 14.33
N PRO A 296 -15.22 2.92 13.25
CA PRO A 296 -15.53 4.35 13.31
C PRO A 296 -16.58 4.71 14.38
N TYR A 297 -17.59 3.86 14.56
CA TYR A 297 -18.60 4.04 15.59
C TYR A 297 -17.99 3.89 16.99
N ARG A 298 -17.17 2.86 17.20
CA ARG A 298 -16.48 2.64 18.48
C ARG A 298 -15.59 3.83 18.85
N LEU A 299 -14.79 4.31 17.90
CA LEU A 299 -13.92 5.48 18.09
C LEU A 299 -14.75 6.73 18.43
N MET A 300 -15.84 6.98 17.71
CA MET A 300 -16.70 8.14 17.96
C MET A 300 -17.35 8.09 19.36
N LYS A 301 -17.86 6.94 19.77
CA LYS A 301 -18.58 6.76 21.05
C LYS A 301 -17.67 6.46 22.24
N GLY A 302 -16.36 6.25 22.02
CA GLY A 302 -15.43 5.84 23.07
C GLY A 302 -15.65 4.40 23.55
N ILE A 303 -16.19 3.52 22.70
CA ILE A 303 -16.38 2.10 23.00
C ILE A 303 -15.03 1.37 22.86
N PRO A 304 -14.67 0.47 23.80
CA PRO A 304 -13.47 -0.34 23.69
C PRO A 304 -13.36 -1.10 22.36
N VAL A 305 -12.15 -1.20 21.83
CA VAL A 305 -11.84 -1.94 20.60
C VAL A 305 -11.35 -3.35 20.93
N GLU A 306 -11.78 -4.32 20.13
CA GLU A 306 -11.33 -5.71 20.22
C GLU A 306 -9.92 -5.87 19.64
N LYS A 307 -9.10 -6.67 20.31
CA LYS A 307 -7.78 -7.06 19.80
C LYS A 307 -7.94 -8.20 18.79
N GLY A 308 -7.38 -8.03 17.60
CA GLY A 308 -7.38 -9.08 16.58
C GLY A 308 -6.44 -10.25 16.90
N ASP A 309 -6.72 -11.41 16.29
CA ASP A 309 -5.88 -12.59 16.36
C ASP A 309 -4.88 -12.56 15.19
N ARG A 310 -3.60 -12.38 15.51
CA ARG A 310 -2.54 -12.30 14.47
C ARG A 310 -2.38 -13.62 13.70
N ASN A 311 -2.83 -14.75 14.25
CA ASN A 311 -2.74 -16.04 13.58
C ASN A 311 -3.72 -16.17 12.39
N THR A 312 -4.78 -15.37 12.37
CA THR A 312 -5.81 -15.42 11.32
C THR A 312 -5.62 -14.37 10.23
N TYR A 313 -4.74 -13.38 10.41
CA TYR A 313 -4.58 -12.26 9.47
C TYR A 313 -4.24 -12.68 8.03
N TYR A 314 -3.58 -13.81 7.86
CA TYR A 314 -3.25 -14.37 6.54
C TYR A 314 -3.83 -15.77 6.32
N ALA A 315 -4.80 -16.18 7.15
CA ALA A 315 -5.43 -17.47 7.01
C ALA A 315 -6.54 -17.41 5.95
N THR A 316 -6.64 -18.44 5.11
CA THR A 316 -7.68 -18.54 4.07
C THR A 316 -8.96 -19.16 4.62
N THR A 317 -9.55 -18.51 5.63
CA THR A 317 -10.76 -18.98 6.34
C THR A 317 -11.66 -17.81 6.70
N ALA A 318 -12.96 -18.08 6.92
CA ALA A 318 -13.90 -17.10 7.44
C ALA A 318 -13.57 -16.69 8.89
N LYS A 319 -12.93 -17.58 9.65
CA LYS A 319 -12.58 -17.35 11.06
C LYS A 319 -11.48 -16.29 11.19
N GLY A 320 -11.74 -15.27 12.00
CA GLY A 320 -10.88 -14.09 12.15
C GLY A 320 -10.86 -13.19 10.90
N TYR A 321 -11.91 -13.25 10.07
CA TYR A 321 -12.08 -12.40 8.89
C TYR A 321 -13.48 -11.76 8.85
N VAL A 322 -14.55 -12.57 8.86
CA VAL A 322 -15.96 -12.09 8.80
C VAL A 322 -16.77 -12.37 10.06
N ASP A 323 -16.17 -13.00 11.07
CA ASP A 323 -16.82 -13.44 12.31
C ASP A 323 -16.51 -12.54 13.52
N TYR A 324 -15.80 -11.43 13.34
CA TYR A 324 -15.64 -10.43 14.38
C TYR A 324 -16.98 -9.71 14.65
N PRO A 325 -17.41 -9.57 15.91
CA PRO A 325 -18.72 -9.03 16.23
C PRO A 325 -18.74 -7.49 16.12
N PHE A 326 -19.89 -6.97 15.70
CA PHE A 326 -20.27 -5.59 15.96
C PHE A 326 -20.46 -5.36 17.47
N SER A 327 -20.27 -4.12 17.94
CA SER A 327 -20.55 -3.78 19.33
C SER A 327 -22.06 -3.89 19.61
N PRO A 328 -22.48 -4.28 20.84
CA PRO A 328 -23.90 -4.32 21.20
C PRO A 328 -24.61 -2.99 20.97
N GLU A 329 -23.95 -1.88 21.28
CA GLU A 329 -24.46 -0.52 21.13
C GLU A 329 -24.71 -0.17 19.65
N PHE A 330 -23.83 -0.59 18.74
CA PHE A 330 -24.02 -0.38 17.31
C PHE A 330 -25.26 -1.14 16.79
N LEU A 331 -25.46 -2.37 17.26
CA LEU A 331 -26.61 -3.18 16.88
C LEU A 331 -27.91 -2.60 17.41
N GLU A 332 -27.92 -2.05 18.62
CA GLU A 332 -29.08 -1.37 19.21
C GLU A 332 -29.45 -0.11 18.43
N GLU A 333 -28.47 0.75 18.11
CA GLU A 333 -28.71 1.98 17.34
C GLU A 333 -29.27 1.68 15.94
N LYS A 334 -28.74 0.65 15.26
CA LYS A 334 -29.27 0.22 13.95
C LYS A 334 -30.71 -0.32 14.02
N ARG A 335 -31.11 -0.98 15.13
CA ARG A 335 -32.50 -1.46 15.30
C ARG A 335 -33.47 -0.29 15.45
N HIS A 336 -33.11 0.71 16.26
CA HIS A 336 -33.94 1.90 16.44
C HIS A 336 -34.09 2.74 15.18
N HIS A 337 -33.07 2.81 14.33
CA HIS A 337 -33.16 3.51 13.05
C HIS A 337 -34.12 2.80 12.08
N ARG A 338 -34.10 1.47 12.03
CA ARG A 338 -35.00 0.66 11.19
C ARG A 338 -36.46 0.69 11.65
N SER A 339 -36.73 0.86 12.94
CA SER A 339 -38.10 0.94 13.46
C SER A 339 -38.75 2.32 13.27
N ARG A 340 -38.00 3.32 12.77
CA ARG A 340 -38.46 4.69 12.53
C ARG A 340 -38.65 5.02 11.04
N LEU A 341 -38.28 4.09 10.15
CA LEU A 341 -38.50 4.15 8.70
C LEU A 341 -39.71 3.28 8.32
#